data_AF-A0A8T2KS90-F1
#
_entry.id   AF-A0A8T2KS90-F1
#
_cell.length_a   1.000
_cell.length_b   1.000
_cell.length_c   1.000
_cell.angle_alpha   90.00
_cell.angle_beta   90.00
_cell.angle_gamma   90.00
#
_symmetry.space_group_name_H-M   'P 1'
#
loop_
_entity.id
_entity.type
_entity.pdbx_description
1 polymer ?
#
loop_
_entity_poly.entity_id
_entity_poly.type
_entity_poly.pdbx_seq_one_letter_code
_entity_poly.pdbx_strand_id
1 'polypeptide(L)'
;MDVKGKTEPLFRTAADREFLESLQQFICGEKECLSGPEHRYNIYKAAFDKVIDHATLYKMLLTSIKKEYDDFIAAVKTNNQRSKLAHKKLKAMETQPTSLMNFQRRAAQLQDRIAVIQRDTADVRNQLQGLEEIRKNQLDSPKQETLDSHERNPVGQIPGLTFSESLNPEALDKHLLFLKQKRDNLLSKIKSQYVPRQEKDALDFKMRTSLNQRDALILENNRLQRRFTQLTCLSKALSSWEKTSSRPPLLEFLSSKLEHVSEMKVSETDSYGIKTDDEFEEDDPEKVHKSKLLLDYIERFSDLFNSGEYEAAAYHAAKSPHGVLRNMETMMRFKSVSVYERQLPPVLLFFQALMLSAQPGKQVPGERMSLEGVRCALQYNYIQLATFGVTQQRLSYSEELGDMICNHGDKDPRIADTCLALAQIIFTACGAVKKAVLSMCRRGLTSGALEHIYKNRDFTVEDLIFVLRECPSLSLLEDLTQPYGGNPALLSVGFICHYLLSAGLEDLAFQLLEKIYTDGQGALQQTILDDVMCSAEGWSEIAARCVQRERPQLAQGIISTLLSQPGAMCLPQEQESAKLMEHVFM
;
A
#
# COMPACT_ATOMS: atom_id res chain seq x y z
N MET A 1 30.59 -40.95 -18.65
CA MET A 1 31.58 -41.90 -18.11
C MET A 1 30.98 -43.28 -18.21
N ASP A 2 31.43 -44.01 -19.21
CA ASP A 2 31.03 -45.37 -19.50
C ASP A 2 31.80 -46.29 -18.55
N VAL A 3 31.13 -46.80 -17.51
CA VAL A 3 31.72 -47.76 -16.57
C VAL A 3 31.02 -49.09 -16.76
N LYS A 4 31.42 -49.79 -17.82
CA LYS A 4 31.34 -51.26 -17.89
C LYS A 4 32.30 -51.86 -16.87
N GLY A 5 31.93 -51.77 -15.60
CA GLY A 5 32.49 -52.55 -14.51
C GLY A 5 31.54 -53.71 -14.23
N LYS A 6 32.05 -54.94 -14.26
CA LYS A 6 31.33 -56.18 -13.93
C LYS A 6 30.46 -55.99 -12.67
N THR A 7 29.16 -55.82 -12.83
CA THR A 7 28.19 -56.06 -11.75
C THR A 7 28.09 -57.58 -11.59
N GLU A 8 28.78 -58.12 -10.59
CA GLU A 8 28.32 -59.35 -9.96
C GLU A 8 26.82 -59.16 -9.64
N PRO A 9 25.94 -60.13 -9.96
CA PRO A 9 24.54 -60.01 -9.58
C PRO A 9 24.47 -60.00 -8.06
N LEU A 10 23.89 -58.94 -7.49
CA LEU A 10 23.59 -58.78 -6.07
C LEU A 10 22.64 -59.85 -5.49
N PHE A 11 22.23 -60.85 -6.30
CA PHE A 11 21.22 -61.85 -5.96
C PHE A 11 21.87 -63.24 -5.95
N ARG A 12 22.28 -63.69 -4.77
CA ARG A 12 23.08 -64.92 -4.63
C ARG A 12 22.23 -66.20 -4.44
N THR A 13 20.91 -66.10 -4.26
CA THR A 13 20.06 -67.27 -3.93
C THR A 13 18.69 -67.25 -4.62
N ALA A 14 18.15 -68.41 -4.99
CA ALA A 14 16.78 -68.55 -5.53
C ALA A 14 15.72 -67.99 -4.57
N ALA A 15 15.95 -68.14 -3.26
CA ALA A 15 15.14 -67.58 -2.19
C ALA A 15 15.02 -66.04 -2.23
N ASP A 16 16.05 -65.31 -2.70
CA ASP A 16 15.99 -63.85 -2.78
C ASP A 16 15.12 -63.37 -3.94
N ARG A 17 15.06 -64.16 -5.03
CA ARG A 17 14.17 -63.89 -6.16
C ARG A 17 12.71 -64.17 -5.81
N GLU A 18 12.45 -65.30 -5.15
CA GLU A 18 11.11 -65.64 -4.67
C GLU A 18 10.59 -64.62 -3.64
N PHE A 19 11.46 -64.14 -2.74
CA PHE A 19 11.10 -63.08 -1.79
C PHE A 19 10.73 -61.76 -2.49
N LEU A 20 11.50 -61.33 -3.50
CA LEU A 20 11.21 -60.09 -4.23
C LEU A 20 9.91 -60.18 -5.03
N GLU A 21 9.63 -61.32 -5.64
CA GLU A 21 8.36 -61.58 -6.33
C GLU A 21 7.18 -61.55 -5.33
N SER A 22 7.34 -62.18 -4.16
CA SER A 22 6.35 -62.12 -3.07
C SER A 22 6.14 -60.69 -2.55
N LEU A 23 7.21 -59.90 -2.41
CA LEU A 23 7.16 -58.52 -1.98
C LEU A 23 6.46 -57.63 -3.01
N GLN A 24 6.73 -57.83 -4.30
CA GLN A 24 6.05 -57.12 -5.39
C GLN A 24 4.56 -57.47 -5.44
N GLN A 25 4.20 -58.75 -5.29
CA GLN A 25 2.80 -59.17 -5.20
C GLN A 25 2.09 -58.53 -4.00
N PHE A 26 2.75 -58.46 -2.84
CA PHE A 26 2.21 -57.77 -1.66
C PHE A 26 1.98 -56.27 -1.92
N ILE A 27 2.95 -55.57 -2.49
CA ILE A 27 2.82 -54.14 -2.79
C ILE A 27 1.70 -53.90 -3.83
N CYS A 28 1.58 -54.76 -4.85
CA CYS A 28 0.53 -54.66 -5.85
C CYS A 28 -0.86 -54.92 -5.25
N GLY A 29 -1.04 -55.97 -4.44
CA GLY A 29 -2.32 -56.31 -3.82
C GLY A 29 -2.81 -55.25 -2.82
N GLU A 30 -1.91 -54.70 -1.99
CA GLU A 30 -2.26 -53.64 -1.03
C GLU A 30 -2.62 -52.30 -1.72
N LYS A 31 -1.99 -52.01 -2.87
CA LYS A 31 -2.31 -50.82 -3.69
C LYS A 31 -3.69 -50.89 -4.34
N GLU A 32 -4.15 -52.08 -4.71
CA GLU A 32 -5.49 -52.29 -5.26
C GLU A 32 -6.59 -52.14 -4.19
N CYS A 33 -6.27 -52.44 -2.92
CA CYS A 33 -7.22 -52.40 -1.81
C CYS A 33 -7.39 -51.00 -1.17
N LEU A 34 -6.38 -50.12 -1.23
CA LEU A 34 -6.37 -48.82 -0.55
C LEU A 34 -6.03 -47.66 -1.50
N SER A 35 -7.05 -46.92 -1.94
CA SER A 35 -6.89 -45.74 -2.81
C SER A 35 -6.68 -44.46 -1.99
N GLY A 36 -5.43 -44.02 -1.83
CA GLY A 36 -5.09 -42.70 -1.28
C GLY A 36 -3.58 -42.50 -1.03
N PRO A 37 -3.03 -41.27 -1.15
CA PRO A 37 -1.60 -40.99 -0.96
C PRO A 37 -1.10 -41.26 0.47
N GLU A 38 -1.93 -41.05 1.50
CA GLU A 38 -1.59 -41.35 2.90
C GLU A 38 -1.42 -42.86 3.16
N HIS A 39 -2.17 -43.70 2.44
CA HIS A 39 -2.08 -45.16 2.56
C HIS A 39 -0.84 -45.74 1.87
N ARG A 40 -0.29 -45.06 0.86
CA ARG A 40 0.94 -45.49 0.17
C ARG A 40 2.13 -45.58 1.11
N TYR A 41 2.33 -44.59 1.99
CA TYR A 41 3.43 -44.61 2.96
C TYR A 41 3.32 -45.80 3.91
N ASN A 42 2.12 -46.11 4.41
CA ASN A 42 1.91 -47.25 5.31
C ASN A 42 2.19 -48.59 4.61
N ILE A 43 1.81 -48.72 3.34
CA ILE A 43 2.10 -49.90 2.51
C ILE A 43 3.61 -50.08 2.32
N TYR A 44 4.33 -49.00 1.96
CA TYR A 44 5.78 -49.06 1.78
C TYR A 44 6.54 -49.25 3.10
N LYS A 45 6.01 -48.73 4.21
CA LYS A 45 6.54 -48.98 5.55
C LYS A 45 6.46 -50.46 5.91
N ALA A 46 5.29 -51.08 5.70
CA ALA A 46 5.09 -52.52 5.92
C ALA A 46 5.94 -53.38 4.97
N ALA A 47 6.11 -52.96 3.72
CA ALA A 47 6.99 -53.62 2.77
C ALA A 47 8.47 -53.53 3.20
N PHE A 48 8.91 -52.39 3.73
CA PHE A 48 10.27 -52.21 4.24
C PHE A 48 10.53 -53.07 5.48
N ASP A 49 9.53 -53.25 6.34
CA ASP A 49 9.61 -54.18 7.47
C ASP A 49 9.87 -55.63 7.01
N LYS A 50 9.19 -56.07 5.95
CA LYS A 50 9.45 -57.40 5.35
C LYS A 50 10.88 -57.51 4.80
N VAL A 51 11.45 -56.44 4.26
CA VAL A 51 12.86 -56.40 3.79
C VAL A 51 13.84 -56.46 4.96
N ILE A 52 13.56 -55.77 6.06
CA ILE A 52 14.37 -55.82 7.29
C ILE A 52 14.39 -57.24 7.87
N ASP A 53 13.26 -57.94 7.83
CA ASP A 53 13.15 -59.30 8.35
C ASP A 53 13.84 -60.35 7.47
N HIS A 54 13.83 -60.18 6.14
CA HIS A 54 14.58 -61.06 5.21
C HIS A 54 16.10 -60.81 5.26
N ALA A 55 16.53 -59.55 5.38
CA ALA A 55 17.94 -59.15 5.37
C ALA A 55 18.59 -59.19 6.77
N THR A 56 18.66 -60.38 7.37
CA THR A 56 19.13 -60.60 8.76
C THR A 56 20.52 -60.03 9.07
N LEU A 57 21.46 -60.09 8.12
CA LEU A 57 22.83 -59.58 8.27
C LEU A 57 22.92 -58.05 8.37
N TYR A 58 21.99 -57.34 7.73
CA TYR A 58 21.97 -55.87 7.70
C TYR A 58 20.82 -55.28 8.53
N LYS A 59 20.14 -56.11 9.33
CA LYS A 59 18.95 -55.74 10.10
C LYS A 59 19.14 -54.48 10.94
N MET A 60 20.28 -54.35 11.63
CA MET A 60 20.58 -53.18 12.47
C MET A 60 20.73 -51.87 11.68
N LEU A 61 21.36 -51.94 10.50
CA LEU A 61 21.54 -50.78 9.62
C LEU A 61 20.21 -50.37 8.99
N LEU A 62 19.46 -51.33 8.45
CA LEU A 62 18.16 -51.05 7.83
C LEU A 62 17.13 -50.54 8.85
N THR A 63 17.18 -51.03 10.10
CA THR A 63 16.32 -50.51 11.18
C THR A 63 16.68 -49.07 11.55
N SER A 64 17.98 -48.71 11.60
CA SER A 64 18.40 -47.32 11.81
C SER A 64 17.95 -46.41 10.67
N ILE A 65 18.13 -46.85 9.42
CA ILE A 65 17.66 -46.11 8.24
C ILE A 65 16.15 -45.90 8.33
N LYS A 66 15.38 -46.96 8.60
CA LYS A 66 13.92 -46.86 8.78
C LYS A 66 13.56 -45.82 9.85
N LYS A 67 14.25 -45.84 10.98
CA LYS A 67 14.01 -44.93 12.09
C LYS A 67 14.26 -43.47 11.69
N GLU A 68 15.34 -43.17 10.99
CA GLU A 68 15.62 -41.80 10.50
C GLU A 68 14.52 -41.30 9.55
N TYR A 69 14.06 -42.14 8.63
CA TYR A 69 12.95 -41.79 7.74
C TYR A 69 11.62 -41.63 8.50
N ASP A 70 11.32 -42.50 9.46
CA ASP A 70 10.13 -42.40 10.31
C ASP A 70 10.13 -41.12 11.16
N ASP A 71 11.27 -40.77 11.77
CA ASP A 71 11.47 -39.56 12.56
C ASP A 71 11.32 -38.30 11.68
N PHE A 72 11.89 -38.31 10.47
CA PHE A 72 11.73 -37.22 9.49
C PHE A 72 10.27 -37.02 9.08
N ILE A 73 9.57 -38.11 8.75
CA ILE A 73 8.16 -38.05 8.34
C ILE A 73 7.26 -37.60 9.49
N ALA A 74 7.53 -38.05 10.72
CA ALA A 74 6.82 -37.58 11.91
C ALA A 74 7.05 -36.08 12.15
N ALA A 75 8.28 -35.59 11.96
CA ALA A 75 8.59 -34.16 12.04
C ALA A 75 7.84 -33.35 10.97
N VAL A 76 7.79 -33.83 9.72
CA VAL A 76 7.04 -33.19 8.63
C VAL A 76 5.54 -33.13 8.94
N LYS A 77 4.92 -34.25 9.38
CA LYS A 77 3.50 -34.30 9.76
C LYS A 77 3.18 -33.35 10.91
N THR A 78 4.03 -33.32 11.94
CA THR A 78 3.87 -32.40 13.08
C THR A 78 3.97 -30.94 12.64
N ASN A 79 4.90 -30.64 11.73
CA ASN A 79 5.06 -29.28 11.19
C ASN A 79 3.84 -28.86 10.33
N ASN A 80 3.31 -29.78 9.51
CA ASN A 80 2.10 -29.53 8.72
C ASN A 80 0.88 -29.24 9.63
N GLN A 81 0.66 -30.04 10.68
CA GLN A 81 -0.41 -29.78 11.65
C GLN A 81 -0.27 -28.42 12.35
N ARG A 82 0.95 -28.05 12.76
CA ARG A 82 1.25 -26.72 13.32
C ARG A 82 0.98 -25.61 12.30
N SER A 83 1.27 -25.84 11.03
CA SER A 83 0.95 -24.93 9.93
C SER A 83 -0.55 -24.69 9.81
N LYS A 84 -1.35 -25.77 9.74
CA LYS A 84 -2.81 -25.67 9.64
C LYS A 84 -3.39 -24.90 10.81
N LEU A 85 -2.86 -25.09 12.01
CA LEU A 85 -3.25 -24.32 13.19
C LEU A 85 -2.86 -22.84 13.05
N ALA A 86 -1.64 -22.53 12.61
CA ALA A 86 -1.16 -21.16 12.39
C ALA A 86 -2.01 -20.45 11.33
N HIS A 87 -2.29 -21.10 10.20
CA HIS A 87 -3.12 -20.54 9.14
C HIS A 87 -4.56 -20.29 9.61
N LYS A 88 -5.16 -21.24 10.35
CA LYS A 88 -6.46 -21.04 10.99
C LYS A 88 -6.46 -19.85 11.97
N LYS A 89 -5.39 -19.69 12.76
CA LYS A 89 -5.22 -18.54 13.66
C LYS A 89 -5.06 -17.22 12.90
N LEU A 90 -4.30 -17.20 11.82
CA LEU A 90 -4.13 -16.03 10.96
C LEU A 90 -5.50 -15.60 10.39
N LYS A 91 -6.24 -16.55 9.81
CA LYS A 91 -7.60 -16.30 9.30
C LYS A 91 -8.57 -15.85 10.39
N ALA A 92 -8.46 -16.38 11.61
CA ALA A 92 -9.25 -15.92 12.75
C ALA A 92 -8.86 -14.50 13.19
N MET A 93 -7.57 -14.15 13.16
CA MET A 93 -7.06 -12.82 13.48
C MET A 93 -7.43 -11.77 12.41
N GLU A 94 -7.51 -12.18 11.14
CA GLU A 94 -8.02 -11.33 10.05
C GLU A 94 -9.52 -11.06 10.15
N THR A 95 -10.29 -11.96 10.78
CA THR A 95 -11.76 -11.89 10.84
C THR A 95 -12.32 -11.39 12.17
N GLN A 96 -11.56 -11.45 13.26
CA GLN A 96 -12.01 -10.94 14.56
C GLN A 96 -11.79 -9.43 14.71
N PRO A 97 -12.77 -8.68 15.25
CA PRO A 97 -12.58 -7.28 15.60
C PRO A 97 -11.54 -7.17 16.72
N THR A 98 -10.45 -6.47 16.44
CA THR A 98 -9.25 -6.38 17.30
C THR A 98 -9.54 -5.88 18.70
N SER A 99 -10.59 -5.10 18.86
CA SER A 99 -11.09 -4.61 20.15
C SER A 99 -11.33 -5.76 21.13
N LEU A 100 -11.94 -6.87 20.67
CA LEU A 100 -12.26 -8.02 21.52
C LEU A 100 -10.98 -8.73 22.00
N MET A 101 -10.00 -8.90 21.12
CA MET A 101 -8.69 -9.47 21.47
C MET A 101 -7.94 -8.58 22.48
N ASN A 102 -7.99 -7.26 22.28
CA ASN A 102 -7.39 -6.29 23.21
C ASN A 102 -8.03 -6.35 24.60
N PHE A 103 -9.36 -6.47 24.68
CA PHE A 103 -10.05 -6.63 25.96
C PHE A 103 -9.69 -7.95 26.65
N GLN A 104 -9.62 -9.06 25.91
CA GLN A 104 -9.23 -10.36 26.47
C GLN A 104 -7.78 -10.37 26.98
N ARG A 105 -6.85 -9.79 26.23
CA ARG A 105 -5.44 -9.67 26.65
C ARG A 105 -5.29 -8.77 27.86
N ARG A 106 -5.98 -7.62 27.88
CA ARG A 106 -5.96 -6.68 29.01
C ARG A 106 -6.62 -7.29 30.25
N ALA A 107 -7.63 -8.14 30.09
CA ALA A 107 -8.21 -8.92 31.18
C ALA A 107 -7.21 -9.93 31.77
N ALA A 108 -6.47 -10.66 30.94
CA ALA A 108 -5.43 -11.58 31.40
C ALA A 108 -4.29 -10.86 32.14
N GLN A 109 -3.82 -9.73 31.60
CA GLN A 109 -2.79 -8.90 32.26
C GLN A 109 -3.26 -8.35 33.62
N LEU A 110 -4.54 -7.97 33.73
CA LEU A 110 -5.13 -7.54 35.00
C LEU A 110 -5.23 -8.69 35.98
N GLN A 111 -5.58 -9.90 35.52
CA GLN A 111 -5.60 -11.10 36.36
C GLN A 111 -4.20 -11.44 36.90
N ASP A 112 -3.16 -11.39 36.07
CA ASP A 112 -1.78 -11.61 36.51
C ASP A 112 -1.32 -10.58 37.54
N ARG A 113 -1.64 -9.29 37.32
CA ARG A 113 -1.36 -8.23 38.29
C ARG A 113 -2.12 -8.43 39.60
N ILE A 114 -3.40 -8.82 39.54
CA ILE A 114 -4.18 -9.13 40.73
C ILE A 114 -3.54 -10.30 41.48
N ALA A 115 -3.09 -11.35 40.79
CA ALA A 115 -2.42 -12.49 41.42
C ALA A 115 -1.10 -12.10 42.09
N VAL A 116 -0.31 -11.21 41.49
CA VAL A 116 0.92 -10.65 42.10
C VAL A 116 0.57 -9.83 43.34
N ILE A 117 -0.37 -8.89 43.24
CA ILE A 117 -0.80 -8.07 44.38
C ILE A 117 -1.33 -8.95 45.52
N GLN A 118 -2.10 -9.99 45.22
CA GLN A 118 -2.60 -10.93 46.23
C GLN A 118 -1.46 -11.66 46.93
N ARG A 119 -0.43 -12.09 46.20
CA ARG A 119 0.78 -12.72 46.76
C ARG A 119 1.53 -11.75 47.67
N ASP A 120 1.81 -10.55 47.18
CA ASP A 120 2.53 -9.52 47.96
C ASP A 120 1.72 -9.11 49.20
N THR A 121 0.40 -9.01 49.08
CA THR A 121 -0.49 -8.71 50.22
C THR A 121 -0.48 -9.85 51.25
N ALA A 122 -0.39 -11.11 50.81
CA ALA A 122 -0.26 -12.24 51.71
C ALA A 122 1.10 -12.22 52.43
N ASP A 123 2.19 -11.91 51.72
CA ASP A 123 3.53 -11.79 52.30
C ASP A 123 3.60 -10.66 53.34
N VAL A 124 3.00 -9.50 53.06
CA VAL A 124 2.91 -8.39 54.02
C VAL A 124 2.08 -8.78 55.24
N ARG A 125 0.97 -9.51 55.07
CA ARG A 125 0.18 -10.01 56.21
C ARG A 125 0.97 -11.00 57.06
N ASN A 126 1.75 -11.89 56.44
CA ASN A 126 2.61 -12.83 57.16
C ASN A 126 3.71 -12.09 57.93
N GLN A 127 4.30 -11.05 57.33
CA GLN A 127 5.27 -10.19 58.01
C GLN A 127 4.65 -9.42 59.18
N LEU A 128 3.42 -8.93 59.03
CA LEU A 128 2.68 -8.27 60.12
C LEU A 128 2.36 -9.23 61.26
N GLN A 129 1.95 -10.47 60.96
CA GLN A 129 1.75 -11.51 61.97
C GLN A 129 3.07 -11.85 62.68
N GLY A 130 4.17 -11.99 61.94
CA GLY A 130 5.49 -12.18 62.52
C GLY A 130 5.92 -11.02 63.42
N LEU A 131 5.62 -9.78 63.04
CA LEU A 131 5.86 -8.59 63.87
C LEU A 131 4.95 -8.54 65.10
N GLU A 132 3.70 -8.99 65.01
CA GLU A 132 2.79 -9.12 66.15
C GLU A 132 3.23 -10.21 67.12
N GLU A 133 3.78 -11.32 66.62
CA GLU A 133 4.40 -12.38 67.43
C GLU A 133 5.67 -11.87 68.11
N ILE A 134 6.53 -11.14 67.39
CA ILE A 134 7.69 -10.46 67.99
C ILE A 134 7.24 -9.45 69.05
N ARG A 135 6.16 -8.70 68.82
CA ARG A 135 5.60 -7.73 69.76
C ARG A 135 4.97 -8.42 70.99
N LYS A 136 4.34 -9.59 70.84
CA LYS A 136 3.89 -10.44 71.95
C LYS A 136 5.07 -10.98 72.76
N ASN A 137 6.18 -11.33 72.10
CA ASN A 137 7.40 -11.80 72.75
C ASN A 137 8.22 -10.66 73.39
N GLN A 138 7.96 -9.41 73.03
CA GLN A 138 8.57 -8.20 73.61
C GLN A 138 7.72 -7.59 74.73
N LEU A 139 6.63 -8.22 75.14
CA LEU A 139 5.80 -7.75 76.25
C LEU A 139 6.37 -8.10 77.64
N ASP A 140 7.68 -8.36 77.73
CA ASP A 140 8.42 -8.37 78.99
C ASP A 140 9.47 -7.24 78.98
N SER A 141 9.09 -6.15 79.67
CA SER A 141 9.89 -5.02 80.17
C SER A 141 10.13 -3.79 79.29
N PRO A 142 10.16 -2.56 79.88
CA PRO A 142 9.74 -1.33 79.20
C PRO A 142 10.84 -0.24 79.08
N LYS A 143 10.46 0.86 78.39
CA LYS A 143 11.02 2.25 78.34
C LYS A 143 11.85 2.54 77.08
N GLN A 144 11.84 3.72 76.45
CA GLN A 144 11.11 4.99 76.60
C GLN A 144 11.30 5.82 75.31
N GLU A 145 10.42 6.80 75.12
CA GLU A 145 10.28 7.74 74.00
C GLU A 145 11.47 8.72 73.78
N THR A 146 11.69 9.19 72.55
CA THR A 146 11.44 10.59 72.08
C THR A 146 12.37 11.10 70.95
N LEU A 147 11.71 11.68 69.93
CA LEU A 147 11.92 12.94 69.18
C LEU A 147 13.17 13.25 68.31
N ASP A 148 12.80 13.86 67.17
CA ASP A 148 13.58 14.44 66.08
C ASP A 148 14.63 15.49 66.47
N SER A 149 15.72 15.55 65.70
CA SER A 149 16.35 16.83 65.33
C SER A 149 17.15 16.73 64.03
N HIS A 150 16.92 17.70 63.14
CA HIS A 150 17.73 18.00 61.97
C HIS A 150 19.09 18.61 62.39
N GLU A 151 20.21 18.06 61.89
CA GLU A 151 21.49 18.76 61.92
C GLU A 151 22.18 18.80 60.55
N ARG A 152 22.73 19.99 60.26
CA ARG A 152 23.50 20.35 59.06
C ARG A 152 24.90 19.73 59.14
N ASN A 153 25.36 19.12 58.06
CA ASN A 153 26.69 18.49 57.99
C ASN A 153 27.83 19.53 58.00
N PRO A 154 28.81 19.42 58.91
CA PRO A 154 30.08 20.14 58.79
C PRO A 154 31.02 19.43 57.80
N VAL A 155 31.81 20.24 57.09
CA VAL A 155 32.75 19.85 56.03
C VAL A 155 33.77 18.85 56.56
N GLY A 156 33.82 17.66 55.95
CA GLY A 156 34.78 16.59 56.27
C GLY A 156 34.17 15.19 56.43
N GLN A 157 32.84 15.05 56.49
CA GLN A 157 32.19 13.74 56.57
C GLN A 157 32.21 13.00 55.22
N ILE A 158 32.59 11.72 55.24
CA ILE A 158 32.43 10.82 54.09
C ILE A 158 30.93 10.67 53.83
N PRO A 159 30.41 11.03 52.65
CA PRO A 159 28.98 10.97 52.36
C PRO A 159 28.40 9.56 52.58
N GLY A 160 27.43 9.46 53.50
CA GLY A 160 26.78 8.19 53.84
C GLY A 160 27.28 7.53 55.14
N LEU A 161 28.16 8.19 55.91
CA LEU A 161 28.56 7.78 57.26
C LEU A 161 28.30 8.91 58.26
N THR A 162 27.87 8.58 59.48
CA THR A 162 27.77 9.53 60.60
C THR A 162 29.16 9.88 61.16
N PHE A 163 29.30 10.99 61.89
CA PHE A 163 30.59 11.42 62.47
C PHE A 163 31.22 10.34 63.38
N SER A 164 30.40 9.68 64.20
CA SER A 164 30.82 8.56 65.05
C SER A 164 31.29 7.33 64.27
N GLU A 165 30.68 7.05 63.12
CA GLU A 165 31.08 5.94 62.26
C GLU A 165 32.35 6.26 61.45
N SER A 166 32.57 7.54 61.12
CA SER A 166 33.76 8.00 60.39
C SER A 166 35.07 7.94 61.20
N LEU A 167 34.97 7.75 62.52
CA LEU A 167 36.11 7.55 63.43
C LEU A 167 36.27 6.09 63.85
N ASN A 168 35.36 5.20 63.42
CA ASN A 168 35.41 3.77 63.74
C ASN A 168 35.97 2.96 62.55
N PRO A 169 37.10 2.25 62.72
CA PRO A 169 37.73 1.49 61.64
C PRO A 169 36.83 0.36 61.09
N GLU A 170 36.03 -0.31 61.92
CA GLU A 170 35.15 -1.40 61.46
C GLU A 170 33.97 -0.87 60.63
N ALA A 171 33.44 0.30 60.98
CA ALA A 171 32.37 0.95 60.23
C ALA A 171 32.87 1.45 58.87
N LEU A 172 34.10 1.98 58.82
CA LEU A 172 34.77 2.37 57.58
C LEU A 172 35.05 1.17 56.67
N ASP A 173 35.53 0.04 57.21
CA ASP A 173 35.77 -1.19 56.42
C ASP A 173 34.48 -1.75 55.83
N LYS A 174 33.39 -1.75 56.61
CA LYS A 174 32.07 -2.17 56.13
C LYS A 174 31.54 -1.27 55.02
N HIS A 175 31.75 0.05 55.13
CA HIS A 175 31.35 1.01 54.10
C HIS A 175 32.21 0.89 52.83
N LEU A 176 33.51 0.64 52.97
CA LEU A 176 34.43 0.41 51.86
C LEU A 176 34.05 -0.88 51.11
N LEU A 177 33.64 -1.93 51.82
CA LEU A 177 33.11 -3.16 51.21
C LEU A 177 31.83 -2.87 50.42
N PHE A 178 30.91 -2.09 50.97
CA PHE A 178 29.67 -1.68 50.30
C PHE A 178 29.96 -0.88 49.01
N LEU A 179 30.89 0.08 49.05
CA LEU A 179 31.27 0.87 47.87
C LEU A 179 31.93 0.01 46.79
N LYS A 180 32.79 -0.95 47.17
CA LYS A 180 33.36 -1.93 46.24
C LYS A 180 32.27 -2.77 45.57
N GLN A 181 31.33 -3.32 46.34
CA GLN A 181 30.21 -4.08 45.79
C GLN A 181 29.34 -3.24 44.84
N LYS A 182 29.06 -1.98 45.19
CA LYS A 182 28.27 -1.07 44.35
C LYS A 182 28.99 -0.74 43.04
N ARG A 183 30.30 -0.51 43.08
CA ARG A 183 31.14 -0.31 41.89
C ARG A 183 31.12 -1.54 40.99
N ASP A 184 31.28 -2.74 41.57
CA ASP A 184 31.36 -3.98 40.80
C ASP A 184 29.99 -4.31 40.16
N ASN A 185 28.88 -4.00 40.83
CA ASN A 185 27.53 -4.08 40.27
C ASN A 185 27.31 -3.07 39.12
N LEU A 186 27.83 -1.85 39.24
CA LEU A 186 27.77 -0.87 38.14
C LEU A 186 28.60 -1.32 36.93
N LEU A 187 29.80 -1.87 37.16
CA LEU A 187 30.64 -2.40 36.08
C LEU A 187 30.00 -3.62 35.40
N SER A 188 29.31 -4.50 36.16
CA SER A 188 28.58 -5.62 35.58
C SER A 188 27.35 -5.16 34.79
N LYS A 189 26.64 -4.11 35.24
CA LYS A 189 25.56 -3.46 34.48
C LYS A 189 26.06 -2.80 33.20
N ILE A 190 27.21 -2.11 33.23
CA ILE A 190 27.79 -1.51 32.04
C ILE A 190 28.14 -2.59 31.01
N LYS A 191 28.72 -3.71 31.45
CA LYS A 191 29.05 -4.84 30.57
C LYS A 191 27.83 -5.59 30.04
N SER A 192 26.72 -5.64 30.78
CA SER A 192 25.51 -6.39 30.37
C SER A 192 24.49 -5.56 29.59
N GLN A 193 24.46 -4.23 29.77
CA GLN A 193 23.44 -3.35 29.17
C GLN A 193 23.95 -2.53 27.98
N TYR A 194 25.26 -2.45 27.75
CA TYR A 194 25.83 -1.64 26.67
C TYR A 194 26.62 -2.50 25.69
N VAL A 195 26.22 -2.44 24.42
CA VAL A 195 26.93 -3.08 23.30
C VAL A 195 27.83 -2.04 22.63
N PRO A 196 29.10 -2.36 22.32
CA PRO A 196 29.99 -1.46 21.61
C PRO A 196 29.39 -1.00 20.27
N ARG A 197 29.52 0.30 19.96
CA ARG A 197 28.97 0.90 18.73
C ARG A 197 29.48 0.20 17.45
N GLN A 198 30.72 -0.26 17.46
CA GLN A 198 31.36 -0.99 16.36
C GLN A 198 30.66 -2.33 16.05
N GLU A 199 30.21 -3.05 17.09
CA GLU A 199 29.48 -4.31 16.90
C GLU A 199 28.08 -4.06 16.34
N LYS A 200 27.42 -2.98 16.79
CA LYS A 200 26.15 -2.52 16.23
C LYS A 200 26.29 -2.17 14.74
N ASP A 201 27.31 -1.38 14.38
CA ASP A 201 27.55 -0.99 12.99
C ASP A 201 27.85 -2.21 12.10
N ALA A 202 28.58 -3.21 12.62
CA ALA A 202 28.83 -4.47 11.94
C ALA A 202 27.56 -5.33 11.76
N LEU A 203 26.69 -5.37 12.77
CA LEU A 203 25.37 -6.01 12.70
C LEU A 203 24.46 -5.32 11.68
N ASP A 204 24.43 -3.98 11.67
CA ASP A 204 23.64 -3.19 10.71
C ASP A 204 24.13 -3.42 9.27
N PHE A 205 25.45 -3.50 9.06
CA PHE A 205 26.02 -3.85 7.76
C PHE A 205 25.58 -5.25 7.31
N LYS A 206 25.73 -6.27 8.19
CA LYS A 206 25.26 -7.63 7.91
C LYS A 206 23.77 -7.67 7.59
N MET A 207 22.95 -6.95 8.34
CA MET A 207 21.51 -6.87 8.12
C MET A 207 21.19 -6.29 6.74
N ARG A 208 21.86 -5.22 6.31
CA ARG A 208 21.68 -4.64 4.97
C ARG A 208 22.10 -5.62 3.87
N THR A 209 23.22 -6.32 4.04
CA THR A 209 23.67 -7.33 3.06
C THR A 209 22.67 -8.48 2.94
N SER A 210 22.17 -9.00 4.05
CA SER A 210 21.16 -10.06 4.05
C SER A 210 19.83 -9.60 3.45
N LEU A 211 19.40 -8.35 3.69
CA LEU A 211 18.21 -7.78 3.05
C LEU A 211 18.37 -7.67 1.54
N ASN A 212 19.51 -7.19 1.06
CA ASN A 212 19.78 -7.10 -0.37
C ASN A 212 19.81 -8.48 -1.05
N GLN A 213 20.40 -9.49 -0.38
CA GLN A 213 20.38 -10.87 -0.85
C GLN A 213 18.96 -11.42 -0.93
N ARG A 214 18.14 -11.17 0.09
CA ARG A 214 16.73 -11.56 0.10
C ARG A 214 15.97 -10.93 -1.08
N ASP A 215 16.16 -9.63 -1.33
CA ASP A 215 15.47 -8.91 -2.40
C ASP A 215 15.90 -9.43 -3.79
N ALA A 216 17.18 -9.79 -3.96
CA ALA A 216 17.66 -10.47 -5.17
C ALA A 216 17.04 -11.87 -5.35
N LEU A 217 16.93 -12.65 -4.27
CA LEU A 217 16.29 -13.97 -4.30
C LEU A 217 14.78 -13.88 -4.59
N ILE A 218 14.10 -12.86 -4.09
CA ILE A 218 12.67 -12.60 -4.40
C ILE A 218 12.51 -12.34 -5.90
N LEU A 219 13.39 -11.52 -6.49
CA LEU A 219 13.35 -11.23 -7.92
C LEU A 219 13.55 -12.50 -8.76
N GLU A 220 14.52 -13.34 -8.39
CA GLU A 220 14.78 -14.59 -9.09
C GLU A 220 13.64 -15.61 -8.89
N ASN A 221 13.05 -15.68 -7.69
CA ASN A 221 11.90 -16.54 -7.43
C ASN A 221 10.69 -16.12 -8.29
N ASN A 222 10.38 -14.83 -8.36
CA ASN A 222 9.32 -14.31 -9.23
C ASN A 222 9.56 -14.66 -10.71
N ARG A 223 10.82 -14.59 -11.16
CA ARG A 223 11.22 -14.99 -12.51
C ARG A 223 11.00 -16.50 -12.74
N LEU A 224 11.38 -17.33 -11.77
CA LEU A 224 11.19 -18.78 -11.83
C LEU A 224 9.72 -19.17 -11.79
N GLN A 225 8.90 -18.53 -10.96
CA GLN A 225 7.45 -18.72 -10.92
C GLN A 225 6.80 -18.36 -12.25
N ARG A 226 7.20 -17.23 -12.87
CA ARG A 226 6.72 -16.89 -14.22
C ARG A 226 7.06 -18.00 -15.20
N ARG A 227 8.31 -18.48 -15.23
CA ARG A 227 8.68 -19.59 -16.12
C ARG A 227 7.89 -20.86 -15.85
N PHE A 228 7.69 -21.20 -14.57
CA PHE A 228 6.92 -22.37 -14.18
C PHE A 228 5.48 -22.27 -14.68
N THR A 229 4.78 -21.15 -14.43
CA THR A 229 3.41 -20.95 -14.92
C THR A 229 3.30 -21.02 -16.45
N GLN A 230 4.25 -20.43 -17.17
CA GLN A 230 4.32 -20.50 -18.63
C GLN A 230 4.49 -21.94 -19.12
N LEU A 231 5.42 -22.70 -18.52
CA LEU A 231 5.67 -24.10 -18.85
C LEU A 231 4.47 -24.99 -18.50
N THR A 232 3.82 -24.76 -17.36
CA THR A 232 2.62 -25.50 -16.96
C THR A 232 1.45 -25.21 -17.90
N CYS A 233 1.26 -23.97 -18.33
CA CYS A 233 0.23 -23.61 -19.29
C CYS A 233 0.47 -24.29 -20.65
N LEU A 234 1.72 -24.27 -21.14
CA LEU A 234 2.10 -24.98 -22.36
C LEU A 234 1.92 -26.49 -22.23
N SER A 235 2.31 -27.08 -21.11
CA SER A 235 2.15 -28.50 -20.82
C SER A 235 0.67 -28.91 -20.81
N LYS A 236 -0.20 -28.14 -20.13
CA LYS A 236 -1.66 -28.37 -20.13
C LYS A 236 -2.25 -28.24 -21.53
N ALA A 237 -1.83 -27.23 -22.29
CA ALA A 237 -2.27 -27.02 -23.67
C ALA A 237 -1.84 -28.18 -24.59
N LEU A 238 -0.59 -28.66 -24.46
CA LEU A 238 -0.08 -29.82 -25.19
C LEU A 238 -0.86 -31.10 -24.84
N SER A 239 -1.11 -31.36 -23.56
CA SER A 239 -1.92 -32.52 -23.14
C SER A 239 -3.37 -32.44 -23.62
N SER A 240 -3.92 -31.23 -23.80
CA SER A 240 -5.25 -31.04 -24.37
C SER A 240 -5.26 -31.27 -25.89
N TRP A 241 -4.23 -30.80 -26.61
CA TRP A 241 -4.06 -31.01 -28.04
C TRP A 241 -3.87 -32.49 -28.39
N GLU A 242 -3.12 -33.22 -27.56
CA GLU A 242 -2.91 -34.68 -27.72
C GLU A 242 -4.23 -35.47 -27.62
N LYS A 243 -5.18 -34.99 -26.81
CA LYS A 243 -6.48 -35.63 -26.57
C LYS A 243 -7.56 -35.27 -27.60
N THR A 244 -7.42 -34.17 -28.33
CA THR A 244 -8.43 -33.71 -29.30
C THR A 244 -8.33 -34.44 -30.65
N SER A 245 -9.48 -34.89 -31.18
CA SER A 245 -9.58 -35.67 -32.42
C SER A 245 -9.41 -34.85 -33.70
N SER A 246 -9.55 -33.53 -33.64
CA SER A 246 -9.26 -32.60 -34.74
C SER A 246 -7.97 -31.86 -34.43
N ARG A 247 -6.90 -32.17 -35.18
CA ARG A 247 -5.54 -31.69 -34.91
C ARG A 247 -5.19 -30.56 -35.88
N PRO A 248 -5.21 -29.28 -35.46
CA PRO A 248 -4.48 -28.26 -36.21
C PRO A 248 -2.97 -28.61 -36.20
N PRO A 249 -2.21 -28.19 -37.23
CA PRO A 249 -0.77 -28.39 -37.26
C PRO A 249 -0.11 -27.91 -35.97
N LEU A 250 0.74 -28.75 -35.37
CA LEU A 250 1.37 -28.47 -34.07
C LEU A 250 2.09 -27.12 -34.05
N LEU A 251 2.71 -26.74 -35.17
CA LEU A 251 3.44 -25.48 -35.31
C LEU A 251 2.52 -24.26 -35.19
N GLU A 252 1.33 -24.30 -35.79
CA GLU A 252 0.35 -23.21 -35.77
C GLU A 252 -0.31 -23.09 -34.39
N PHE A 253 -0.63 -24.24 -33.76
CA PHE A 253 -1.15 -24.31 -32.39
C PHE A 253 -0.14 -23.78 -31.37
N LEU A 254 1.13 -24.21 -31.46
CA LEU A 254 2.19 -23.73 -30.58
C LEU A 254 2.48 -22.25 -30.80
N SER A 255 2.43 -21.74 -32.03
CA SER A 255 2.65 -20.32 -32.32
C SER A 255 1.57 -19.46 -31.65
N SER A 256 0.29 -19.80 -31.83
CA SER A 256 -0.82 -19.10 -31.19
C SER A 256 -0.77 -19.17 -29.66
N LYS A 257 -0.38 -20.32 -29.10
CA LYS A 257 -0.24 -20.48 -27.64
C LYS A 257 1.01 -19.80 -27.08
N LEU A 258 2.12 -19.78 -27.81
CA LEU A 258 3.34 -19.07 -27.41
C LEU A 258 3.13 -17.55 -27.42
N GLU A 259 2.40 -17.00 -28.39
CA GLU A 259 1.98 -15.59 -28.39
C GLU A 259 1.18 -15.27 -27.13
N HIS A 260 0.13 -16.05 -26.83
CA HIS A 260 -0.68 -15.88 -25.61
C HIS A 260 0.11 -16.08 -24.30
N VAL A 261 1.13 -16.94 -24.28
CA VAL A 261 1.99 -17.19 -23.10
C VAL A 261 3.08 -16.11 -22.94
N SER A 262 3.49 -15.49 -24.05
CA SER A 262 4.45 -14.37 -24.08
C SER A 262 3.81 -13.06 -23.61
N GLU A 263 2.52 -12.88 -23.88
CA GLU A 263 1.72 -11.74 -23.44
C GLU A 263 1.18 -11.88 -22.02
N MET A 264 1.34 -13.07 -21.41
CA MET A 264 0.96 -13.38 -20.04
C MET A 264 1.84 -12.58 -19.06
N LYS A 265 1.52 -11.30 -18.91
CA LYS A 265 2.00 -10.47 -17.80
C LYS A 265 1.46 -11.09 -16.53
N VAL A 266 2.34 -11.34 -15.57
CA VAL A 266 1.90 -11.59 -14.19
C VAL A 266 1.22 -10.29 -13.75
N SER A 267 -0.10 -10.23 -13.89
CA SER A 267 -0.92 -9.32 -13.11
C SER A 267 -0.68 -9.69 -11.65
N GLU A 268 -0.09 -8.79 -10.87
CA GLU A 268 0.02 -8.97 -9.42
C GLU A 268 -1.36 -9.14 -8.76
N THR A 269 -2.44 -8.82 -9.48
CA THR A 269 -3.84 -9.01 -9.06
C THR A 269 -4.32 -10.47 -9.03
N ASP A 270 -3.69 -11.41 -9.74
CA ASP A 270 -4.13 -12.82 -9.71
C ASP A 270 -3.27 -13.74 -8.83
N SER A 271 -2.29 -13.19 -8.11
CA SER A 271 -1.53 -13.92 -7.07
C SER A 271 -1.96 -13.57 -5.63
N TYR A 272 -2.84 -12.59 -5.43
CA TYR A 272 -3.34 -12.20 -4.10
C TYR A 272 -4.84 -11.90 -4.06
N GLY A 273 -5.59 -12.41 -5.03
CA GLY A 273 -6.99 -12.75 -4.79
C GLY A 273 -7.03 -14.15 -4.19
N ILE A 274 -7.42 -14.27 -2.92
CA ILE A 274 -7.98 -15.52 -2.41
C ILE A 274 -9.21 -15.81 -3.28
N LYS A 275 -9.03 -16.48 -4.40
CA LYS A 275 -10.04 -17.36 -4.96
C LYS A 275 -9.96 -18.60 -4.10
N THR A 276 -10.83 -18.63 -3.08
CA THR A 276 -11.42 -19.86 -2.58
C THR A 276 -11.89 -20.65 -3.79
N ASP A 277 -11.10 -21.65 -4.19
CA ASP A 277 -11.50 -22.90 -4.83
C ASP A 277 -10.25 -23.53 -5.46
N ASP A 278 -9.49 -24.27 -4.64
CA ASP A 278 -9.01 -25.62 -5.00
C ASP A 278 -8.33 -26.27 -3.78
N GLU A 279 -8.87 -27.43 -3.39
CA GLU A 279 -8.54 -28.21 -2.18
C GLU A 279 -7.18 -28.94 -2.23
N PHE A 280 -6.27 -28.62 -3.15
CA PHE A 280 -5.09 -29.45 -3.37
C PHE A 280 -3.84 -28.63 -3.71
N GLU A 281 -3.22 -27.96 -2.72
CA GLU A 281 -1.76 -27.65 -2.68
C GLU A 281 -1.38 -27.17 -1.25
N GLU A 282 -1.61 -28.01 -0.23
CA GLU A 282 -1.33 -27.72 1.20
C GLU A 282 0.07 -28.18 1.70
N ASP A 283 0.88 -28.86 0.88
CA ASP A 283 2.08 -29.57 1.35
C ASP A 283 3.43 -28.85 1.07
N ASP A 284 3.42 -27.55 0.79
CA ASP A 284 4.65 -26.77 0.58
C ASP A 284 5.24 -26.26 1.93
N PRO A 285 6.40 -26.80 2.39
CA PRO A 285 7.05 -26.39 3.64
C PRO A 285 7.46 -24.91 3.68
N GLU A 286 7.59 -24.23 2.53
CA GLU A 286 7.86 -22.79 2.51
C GLU A 286 6.65 -21.93 2.92
N LYS A 287 5.43 -22.33 2.55
CA LYS A 287 4.20 -21.61 2.93
C LYS A 287 3.96 -21.66 4.44
N VAL A 288 4.42 -22.74 5.09
CA VAL A 288 4.34 -22.97 6.54
C VAL A 288 5.16 -21.94 7.33
N HIS A 289 6.44 -21.77 6.97
CA HIS A 289 7.32 -20.81 7.64
C HIS A 289 6.88 -19.37 7.43
N LYS A 290 6.36 -19.05 6.24
CA LYS A 290 5.81 -17.72 5.92
C LYS A 290 4.63 -17.38 6.83
N SER A 291 3.68 -18.29 7.02
CA SER A 291 2.48 -18.05 7.85
C SER A 291 2.81 -17.78 9.32
N LYS A 292 3.77 -18.53 9.89
CA LYS A 292 4.21 -18.29 11.28
C LYS A 292 4.92 -16.94 11.43
N LEU A 293 5.80 -16.59 10.49
CA LEU A 293 6.49 -15.30 10.51
C LEU A 293 5.52 -14.12 10.42
N LEU A 294 4.44 -14.26 9.64
CA LEU A 294 3.39 -13.23 9.54
C LEU A 294 2.63 -13.05 10.85
N LEU A 295 2.30 -14.13 11.55
CA LEU A 295 1.66 -14.07 12.87
C LEU A 295 2.52 -13.33 13.89
N ASP A 296 3.80 -13.71 14.01
CA ASP A 296 4.75 -13.05 14.91
C ASP A 296 4.86 -11.54 14.58
N TYR A 297 4.73 -11.18 13.31
CA TYR A 297 4.74 -9.79 12.85
C TYR A 297 3.51 -8.99 13.30
N ILE A 298 2.31 -9.59 13.21
CA ILE A 298 1.04 -8.98 13.64
C ILE A 298 0.98 -8.85 15.17
N GLU A 299 1.46 -9.86 15.89
CA GLU A 299 1.53 -9.82 17.36
C GLU A 299 2.44 -8.67 17.82
N ARG A 300 3.64 -8.55 17.24
CA ARG A 300 4.55 -7.45 17.53
C ARG A 300 3.97 -6.08 17.21
N PHE A 301 3.23 -5.95 16.11
CA PHE A 301 2.50 -4.72 15.81
C PHE A 301 1.50 -4.38 16.92
N SER A 302 0.72 -5.38 17.35
CA SER A 302 -0.28 -5.20 18.40
C SER A 302 0.36 -4.80 19.74
N ASP A 303 1.54 -5.31 20.06
CA ASP A 303 2.29 -4.95 21.28
C ASP A 303 2.79 -3.50 21.23
N LEU A 304 3.39 -3.08 20.11
CA LEU A 304 3.84 -1.69 19.91
C LEU A 304 2.67 -0.70 19.93
N PHE A 305 1.55 -1.07 19.32
CA PHE A 305 0.37 -0.22 19.28
C PHE A 305 -0.27 -0.06 20.67
N ASN A 306 -0.37 -1.15 21.43
CA ASN A 306 -0.97 -1.15 22.77
C ASN A 306 -0.09 -0.52 23.85
N SER A 307 1.23 -0.49 23.64
CA SER A 307 2.18 0.22 24.52
C SER A 307 2.20 1.74 24.29
N GLY A 308 1.52 2.23 23.24
CA GLY A 308 1.49 3.66 22.90
C GLY A 308 2.69 4.13 22.09
N GLU A 309 3.56 3.21 21.64
CA GLU A 309 4.71 3.50 20.78
C GLU A 309 4.27 3.64 19.31
N TYR A 310 3.44 4.66 19.02
CA TYR A 310 2.77 4.80 17.73
C TYR A 310 3.73 5.01 16.55
N GLU A 311 4.85 5.70 16.74
CA GLU A 311 5.86 5.89 15.69
C GLU A 311 6.53 4.56 15.29
N ALA A 312 6.93 3.75 16.28
CA ALA A 312 7.51 2.43 16.05
C ALA A 312 6.48 1.48 15.44
N ALA A 313 5.23 1.51 15.93
CA ALA A 313 4.12 0.73 15.38
C ALA A 313 3.84 1.11 13.92
N ALA A 314 3.85 2.41 13.59
CA ALA A 314 3.65 2.92 12.23
C ALA A 314 4.73 2.43 11.27
N TYR A 315 6.00 2.54 11.68
CA TYR A 315 7.13 2.07 10.88
C TYR A 315 7.09 0.56 10.66
N HIS A 316 6.78 -0.21 11.71
CA HIS A 316 6.65 -1.67 11.65
C HIS A 316 5.51 -2.06 10.71
N ALA A 317 4.33 -1.46 10.82
CA ALA A 317 3.21 -1.72 9.92
C ALA A 317 3.54 -1.36 8.45
N ALA A 318 4.17 -0.20 8.22
CA ALA A 318 4.54 0.25 6.89
C ALA A 318 5.57 -0.66 6.19
N LYS A 319 6.41 -1.36 6.95
CA LYS A 319 7.40 -2.33 6.45
C LYS A 319 6.90 -3.78 6.46
N SER A 320 5.60 -3.99 6.68
CA SER A 320 5.08 -5.34 6.81
C SER A 320 5.34 -6.21 5.58
N PRO A 321 5.84 -7.45 5.77
CA PRO A 321 6.03 -8.39 4.67
C PRO A 321 4.70 -8.66 3.98
N HIS A 322 4.71 -8.71 2.64
CA HIS A 322 3.54 -8.89 1.79
C HIS A 322 2.42 -7.84 2.00
N GLY A 323 2.69 -6.74 2.72
CA GLY A 323 1.71 -5.70 2.97
C GLY A 323 0.56 -6.10 3.90
N VAL A 324 0.73 -7.15 4.72
CA VAL A 324 -0.34 -7.67 5.61
C VAL A 324 -0.91 -6.58 6.54
N LEU A 325 -0.07 -5.65 7.01
CA LEU A 325 -0.49 -4.51 7.85
C LEU A 325 -0.64 -3.20 7.06
N ARG A 326 -0.45 -3.24 5.74
CA ARG A 326 -0.65 -2.09 4.84
C ARG A 326 -2.08 -2.08 4.31
N ASN A 327 -3.04 -2.22 5.22
CA ASN A 327 -4.47 -2.32 4.91
C ASN A 327 -5.30 -1.20 5.58
N MET A 328 -6.52 -1.00 5.10
CA MET A 328 -7.40 0.08 5.57
C MET A 328 -7.75 -0.07 7.05
N GLU A 329 -7.87 -1.31 7.54
CA GLU A 329 -8.15 -1.58 8.96
C GLU A 329 -7.05 -1.01 9.87
N THR A 330 -5.78 -1.23 9.50
CA THR A 330 -4.63 -0.70 10.24
C THR A 330 -4.63 0.83 10.24
N MET A 331 -4.94 1.46 9.11
CA MET A 331 -5.09 2.91 9.02
C MET A 331 -6.20 3.43 9.94
N MET A 332 -7.35 2.75 9.97
CA MET A 332 -8.48 3.12 10.84
C MET A 332 -8.15 2.95 12.32
N ARG A 333 -7.33 1.96 12.69
CA ARG A 333 -6.81 1.84 14.07
C ARG A 333 -5.94 3.03 14.45
N PHE A 334 -5.03 3.47 13.58
CA PHE A 334 -4.26 4.68 13.84
C PHE A 334 -5.13 5.95 13.90
N LYS A 335 -6.20 6.01 13.11
CA LYS A 335 -7.13 7.14 13.09
C LYS A 335 -8.02 7.23 14.33
N SER A 336 -8.35 6.10 14.97
CA SER A 336 -9.19 6.08 16.18
C SER A 336 -8.46 6.58 17.43
N VAL A 337 -7.14 6.75 17.37
CA VAL A 337 -6.34 7.29 18.47
C VAL A 337 -6.35 8.81 18.39
N SER A 338 -7.04 9.46 19.33
CA SER A 338 -6.88 10.89 19.58
C SER A 338 -5.65 11.13 20.46
N VAL A 339 -4.74 12.00 19.99
CA VAL A 339 -3.55 12.41 20.75
C VAL A 339 -3.70 13.86 21.18
N TYR A 340 -3.28 14.17 22.41
CA TYR A 340 -3.34 15.52 22.99
C TYR A 340 -2.36 16.48 22.29
N GLU A 341 -2.68 17.77 22.37
CA GLU A 341 -2.01 18.86 21.64
C GLU A 341 -0.48 18.82 21.78
N ARG A 342 0.21 18.89 20.62
CA ARG A 342 1.67 18.96 20.34
C ARG A 342 2.34 17.75 19.71
N GLN A 343 1.71 16.56 19.68
CA GLN A 343 2.25 15.41 18.94
C GLN A 343 1.56 15.20 17.60
N LEU A 344 2.28 14.64 16.62
CA LEU A 344 1.69 14.31 15.33
C LEU A 344 0.64 13.21 15.49
N PRO A 345 -0.51 13.32 14.80
CA PRO A 345 -1.53 12.28 14.81
C PRO A 345 -0.95 10.93 14.38
N PRO A 346 -1.26 9.82 15.07
CA PRO A 346 -0.73 8.49 14.74
C PRO A 346 -1.03 8.05 13.30
N VAL A 347 -2.19 8.45 12.77
CA VAL A 347 -2.56 8.23 11.36
C VAL A 347 -1.63 8.95 10.38
N LEU A 348 -1.15 10.15 10.73
CA LEU A 348 -0.21 10.90 9.91
C LEU A 348 1.18 10.26 9.96
N LEU A 349 1.63 9.80 11.13
CA LEU A 349 2.88 9.04 11.29
C LEU A 349 2.86 7.76 10.45
N PHE A 350 1.75 7.02 10.47
CA PHE A 350 1.57 5.84 9.63
C PHE A 350 1.61 6.17 8.15
N PHE A 351 0.92 7.23 7.71
CA PHE A 351 0.95 7.66 6.31
C PHE A 351 2.36 8.10 5.89
N GLN A 352 3.09 8.82 6.72
CA GLN A 352 4.49 9.19 6.48
C GLN A 352 5.37 7.95 6.34
N ALA A 353 5.25 6.98 7.26
CA ALA A 353 5.99 5.73 7.20
C ALA A 353 5.68 4.93 5.92
N LEU A 354 4.41 4.88 5.50
CA LEU A 354 3.98 4.28 4.24
C LEU A 354 4.62 4.97 3.03
N MET A 355 4.64 6.30 3.01
CA MET A 355 5.27 7.05 1.91
C MET A 355 6.77 6.76 1.86
N LEU A 356 7.46 6.62 2.99
CA LEU A 356 8.89 6.31 3.02
C LEU A 356 9.19 4.85 2.64
N SER A 357 8.32 3.90 3.00
CA SER A 357 8.51 2.47 2.73
C SER A 357 8.00 2.02 1.36
N ALA A 358 7.04 2.72 0.76
CA ALA A 358 6.46 2.38 -0.52
C ALA A 358 7.49 2.45 -1.65
N GLN A 359 7.54 1.40 -2.47
CA GLN A 359 8.28 1.39 -3.73
C GLN A 359 7.32 1.66 -4.88
N PRO A 360 7.66 2.57 -5.82
CA PRO A 360 6.82 2.86 -6.98
C PRO A 360 6.44 1.59 -7.74
N GLY A 361 5.15 1.43 -8.06
CA GLY A 361 4.62 0.33 -8.86
C GLY A 361 4.60 -1.07 -8.23
N LYS A 362 5.21 -1.29 -7.05
CA LYS A 362 5.26 -2.63 -6.40
C LYS A 362 4.53 -2.71 -5.07
N GLN A 363 4.53 -1.63 -4.30
CA GLN A 363 3.98 -1.62 -2.95
C GLN A 363 3.30 -0.29 -2.69
N VAL A 364 2.39 0.10 -3.57
CA VAL A 364 1.63 1.33 -3.43
C VAL A 364 0.41 1.05 -2.55
N PRO A 365 0.06 1.91 -1.57
CA PRO A 365 -1.17 1.76 -0.80
C PRO A 365 -2.37 1.77 -1.75
N GLY A 366 -3.40 0.97 -1.46
CA GLY A 366 -4.63 0.93 -2.27
C GLY A 366 -5.31 2.30 -2.37
N GLU A 367 -6.22 2.46 -3.33
CA GLU A 367 -6.90 3.72 -3.66
C GLU A 367 -7.51 4.41 -2.42
N ARG A 368 -8.38 3.70 -1.69
CA ARG A 368 -9.05 4.24 -0.49
C ARG A 368 -8.07 4.67 0.60
N MET A 369 -6.95 3.96 0.74
CA MET A 369 -5.91 4.29 1.72
C MET A 369 -5.11 5.51 1.27
N SER A 370 -4.80 5.63 -0.02
CA SER A 370 -4.13 6.80 -0.59
C SER A 370 -4.98 8.05 -0.39
N LEU A 371 -6.28 7.94 -0.66
CA LEU A 371 -7.27 9.00 -0.43
C LEU A 371 -7.33 9.43 1.04
N GLU A 372 -7.46 8.49 1.97
CA GLU A 372 -7.56 8.80 3.39
C GLU A 372 -6.24 9.36 3.95
N GLY A 373 -5.10 8.83 3.50
CA GLY A 373 -3.78 9.33 3.87
C GLY A 373 -3.55 10.78 3.43
N VAL A 374 -3.89 11.10 2.18
CA VAL A 374 -3.81 12.48 1.68
C VAL A 374 -4.83 13.38 2.37
N ARG A 375 -6.07 12.94 2.61
CA ARG A 375 -7.07 13.67 3.39
C ARG A 375 -6.51 14.08 4.75
N CYS A 376 -5.89 13.14 5.45
CA CYS A 376 -5.23 13.40 6.71
C CYS A 376 -4.06 14.39 6.56
N ALA A 377 -3.16 14.18 5.59
CA ALA A 377 -2.04 15.09 5.36
C ALA A 377 -2.50 16.53 5.11
N LEU A 378 -3.52 16.72 4.28
CA LEU A 378 -4.12 18.03 3.99
C LEU A 378 -4.76 18.66 5.23
N GLN A 379 -5.53 17.90 6.01
CA GLN A 379 -6.16 18.40 7.24
C GLN A 379 -5.16 18.99 8.25
N TYR A 380 -3.95 18.42 8.32
CA TYR A 380 -2.88 18.89 9.21
C TYR A 380 -1.86 19.81 8.51
N ASN A 381 -2.16 20.31 7.30
CA ASN A 381 -1.31 21.20 6.49
C ASN A 381 0.06 20.59 6.08
N TYR A 382 0.15 19.26 5.98
CA TYR A 382 1.32 18.53 5.49
C TYR A 382 1.27 18.31 3.97
N ILE A 383 1.07 19.39 3.19
CA ILE A 383 1.01 19.31 1.73
C ILE A 383 2.28 18.68 1.13
N GLN A 384 3.45 18.94 1.72
CA GLN A 384 4.73 18.39 1.27
C GLN A 384 4.75 16.86 1.26
N LEU A 385 4.02 16.21 2.17
CA LEU A 385 3.91 14.76 2.20
C LEU A 385 3.07 14.23 1.03
N ALA A 386 1.97 14.93 0.70
CA ALA A 386 1.18 14.63 -0.50
C ALA A 386 1.98 14.91 -1.79
N THR A 387 2.71 16.03 -1.85
CA THR A 387 3.63 16.36 -2.94
C THR A 387 4.66 15.25 -3.15
N PHE A 388 5.30 14.78 -2.08
CA PHE A 388 6.25 13.68 -2.15
C PHE A 388 5.58 12.38 -2.64
N GLY A 389 4.42 12.03 -2.10
CA GLY A 389 3.67 10.83 -2.50
C GLY A 389 3.31 10.80 -3.98
N VAL A 390 2.84 11.94 -4.53
CA VAL A 390 2.46 12.07 -5.95
C VAL A 390 3.70 12.16 -6.85
N THR A 391 4.66 13.04 -6.56
CA THR A 391 5.84 13.20 -7.44
C THR A 391 6.68 11.93 -7.54
N GLN A 392 6.71 11.11 -6.47
CA GLN A 392 7.44 9.85 -6.45
C GLN A 392 6.58 8.64 -6.85
N GLN A 393 5.34 8.82 -7.31
CA GLN A 393 4.43 7.73 -7.71
C GLN A 393 4.25 6.66 -6.61
N ARG A 394 4.14 7.11 -5.36
CA ARG A 394 3.98 6.26 -4.16
C ARG A 394 2.53 6.20 -3.65
N LEU A 395 1.59 6.74 -4.41
CA LEU A 395 0.16 6.73 -4.13
C LEU A 395 -0.60 6.08 -5.27
N SER A 396 -1.72 5.45 -4.95
CA SER A 396 -2.69 5.03 -5.96
C SER A 396 -3.52 6.25 -6.33
N TYR A 397 -3.57 6.56 -7.62
CA TYR A 397 -4.27 7.72 -8.14
C TYR A 397 -5.73 7.41 -8.42
N SER A 398 -6.59 8.34 -8.04
CA SER A 398 -8.00 8.35 -8.40
C SER A 398 -8.46 9.77 -8.70
N GLU A 399 -9.56 9.89 -9.43
CA GLU A 399 -10.16 11.18 -9.74
C GLU A 399 -10.57 11.93 -8.46
N GLU A 400 -11.14 11.22 -7.47
CA GLU A 400 -11.51 11.79 -6.17
C GLU A 400 -10.29 12.34 -5.41
N LEU A 401 -9.13 11.68 -5.53
CA LEU A 401 -7.88 12.17 -4.93
C LEU A 401 -7.44 13.50 -5.56
N GLY A 402 -7.55 13.63 -6.88
CA GLY A 402 -7.26 14.88 -7.60
C GLY A 402 -8.20 16.00 -7.18
N ASP A 403 -9.51 15.71 -7.12
CA ASP A 403 -10.53 16.67 -6.69
C ASP A 403 -10.27 17.16 -5.25
N MET A 404 -9.88 16.26 -4.35
CA MET A 404 -9.56 16.61 -2.96
C MET A 404 -8.39 17.60 -2.86
N ILE A 405 -7.34 17.40 -3.67
CA ILE A 405 -6.16 18.29 -3.68
C ILE A 405 -6.54 19.65 -4.26
N CYS A 406 -7.32 19.69 -5.36
CA CYS A 406 -7.85 20.93 -5.93
C CYS A 406 -8.66 21.73 -4.89
N ASN A 407 -9.65 21.08 -4.27
CA ASN A 407 -10.52 21.70 -3.27
C ASN A 407 -9.75 22.24 -2.05
N HIS A 408 -8.60 21.65 -1.74
CA HIS A 408 -7.72 22.17 -0.70
C HIS A 408 -6.94 23.40 -1.16
N GLY A 409 -6.45 23.39 -2.40
CA GLY A 409 -5.77 24.54 -3.02
C GLY A 409 -6.68 25.76 -3.15
N ASP A 410 -7.96 25.56 -3.44
CA ASP A 410 -8.95 26.64 -3.55
C ASP A 410 -9.16 27.41 -2.24
N LYS A 411 -8.81 26.82 -1.09
CA LYS A 411 -8.91 27.46 0.23
C LYS A 411 -7.70 28.30 0.61
N ASP A 412 -6.53 28.07 -0.01
CA ASP A 412 -5.29 28.77 0.31
C ASP A 412 -4.51 29.13 -0.97
N PRO A 413 -4.53 30.42 -1.38
CA PRO A 413 -3.83 30.89 -2.57
C PRO A 413 -2.34 30.59 -2.61
N ARG A 414 -1.67 30.43 -1.45
CA ARG A 414 -0.22 30.20 -1.37
C ARG A 414 0.19 28.82 -1.89
N ILE A 415 -0.70 27.84 -1.80
CA ILE A 415 -0.48 26.46 -2.23
C ILE A 415 -1.30 26.09 -3.46
N ALA A 416 -2.13 27.01 -3.98
CA ALA A 416 -3.04 26.76 -5.09
C ALA A 416 -2.33 26.20 -6.33
N ASP A 417 -1.24 26.83 -6.80
CA ASP A 417 -0.47 26.33 -7.95
C ASP A 417 0.12 24.93 -7.68
N THR A 418 0.66 24.69 -6.47
CA THR A 418 1.18 23.36 -6.10
C THR A 418 0.07 22.31 -6.13
N CYS A 419 -1.10 22.61 -5.56
CA CYS A 419 -2.25 21.72 -5.58
C CYS A 419 -2.72 21.42 -7.01
N LEU A 420 -2.84 22.45 -7.86
CA LEU A 420 -3.23 22.28 -9.26
C LEU A 420 -2.20 21.46 -10.05
N ALA A 421 -0.90 21.65 -9.79
CA ALA A 421 0.16 20.86 -10.42
C ALA A 421 0.08 19.38 -10.01
N LEU A 422 -0.18 19.09 -8.74
CA LEU A 422 -0.36 17.72 -8.25
C LEU A 422 -1.62 17.08 -8.82
N ALA A 423 -2.73 17.82 -8.84
CA ALA A 423 -3.99 17.35 -9.39
C ALA A 423 -3.87 17.06 -10.90
N GLN A 424 -3.17 17.90 -11.65
CA GLN A 424 -2.84 17.65 -13.06
C GLN A 424 -2.14 16.29 -13.23
N ILE A 425 -1.11 15.98 -12.43
CA ILE A 425 -0.40 14.69 -12.50
C ILE A 425 -1.35 13.52 -12.25
N ILE A 426 -2.21 13.64 -11.24
CA ILE A 426 -3.19 12.60 -10.86
C ILE A 426 -4.22 12.40 -11.98
N PHE A 427 -4.85 13.47 -12.46
CA PHE A 427 -5.88 13.39 -13.49
C PHE A 427 -5.34 12.83 -14.80
N THR A 428 -4.14 13.25 -15.22
CA THR A 428 -3.47 12.68 -16.40
C THR A 428 -3.24 11.18 -16.24
N ALA A 429 -2.79 10.73 -15.06
CA ALA A 429 -2.57 9.31 -14.80
C ALA A 429 -3.86 8.49 -14.71
N CYS A 430 -4.97 9.09 -14.26
CA CYS A 430 -6.29 8.46 -14.24
C CYS A 430 -7.02 8.48 -15.59
N GLY A 431 -6.48 9.16 -16.61
CA GLY A 431 -7.16 9.36 -17.89
C GLY A 431 -8.32 10.36 -17.83
N ALA A 432 -8.44 11.15 -16.75
CA ALA A 432 -9.46 12.19 -16.59
C ALA A 432 -9.07 13.47 -17.35
N VAL A 433 -9.06 13.40 -18.69
CA VAL A 433 -8.50 14.43 -19.58
C VAL A 433 -9.10 15.82 -19.33
N LYS A 434 -10.43 15.94 -19.22
CA LYS A 434 -11.12 17.23 -18.96
C LYS A 434 -10.65 17.93 -17.70
N LYS A 435 -10.43 17.18 -16.62
CA LYS A 435 -9.96 17.73 -15.33
C LYS A 435 -8.47 18.04 -15.36
N ALA A 436 -7.67 17.26 -16.08
CA ALA A 436 -6.26 17.56 -16.31
C ALA A 436 -6.08 18.88 -17.09
N VAL A 437 -6.84 19.04 -18.18
CA VAL A 437 -6.88 20.28 -19.00
C VAL A 437 -7.34 21.46 -18.16
N LEU A 438 -8.44 21.33 -17.40
CA LEU A 438 -8.90 22.38 -16.50
C LEU A 438 -7.81 22.79 -15.50
N SER A 439 -7.09 21.83 -14.92
CA SER A 439 -6.00 22.10 -13.98
C SER A 439 -4.83 22.85 -14.65
N MET A 440 -4.51 22.54 -15.91
CA MET A 440 -3.50 23.29 -16.69
C MET A 440 -3.97 24.72 -16.98
N CYS A 441 -5.22 24.91 -17.39
CA CYS A 441 -5.80 26.24 -17.68
C CYS A 441 -5.81 27.13 -16.43
N ARG A 442 -6.22 26.59 -15.27
CA ARG A 442 -6.22 27.35 -13.99
C ARG A 442 -4.81 27.75 -13.53
N ARG A 443 -3.76 27.10 -14.04
CA ARG A 443 -2.35 27.46 -13.82
C ARG A 443 -1.78 28.43 -14.87
N GLY A 444 -2.57 28.80 -15.88
CA GLY A 444 -2.13 29.62 -17.02
C GLY A 444 -1.31 28.86 -18.06
N LEU A 445 -1.31 27.51 -18.03
CA LEU A 445 -0.60 26.67 -19.00
C LEU A 445 -1.51 26.29 -20.18
N THR A 446 -2.02 27.30 -20.88
CA THR A 446 -3.01 27.14 -21.97
C THR A 446 -2.42 26.43 -23.19
N SER A 447 -1.18 26.73 -23.57
CA SER A 447 -0.48 26.05 -24.67
C SER A 447 -0.28 24.54 -24.41
N GLY A 448 0.06 24.18 -23.16
CA GLY A 448 0.16 22.78 -22.73
C GLY A 448 -1.21 22.08 -22.69
N ALA A 449 -2.26 22.80 -22.30
CA ALA A 449 -3.63 22.32 -22.34
C ALA A 449 -4.08 22.00 -23.78
N LEU A 450 -3.79 22.88 -24.74
CA LEU A 450 -4.07 22.65 -26.16
C LEU A 450 -3.34 21.41 -26.71
N GLU A 451 -2.04 21.28 -26.44
CA GLU A 451 -1.28 20.11 -26.87
C GLU A 451 -1.86 18.82 -26.30
N HIS A 452 -2.33 18.85 -25.05
CA HIS A 452 -3.00 17.72 -24.42
C HIS A 452 -4.35 17.42 -25.08
N ILE A 453 -5.14 18.43 -25.46
CA ILE A 453 -6.41 18.26 -26.19
C ILE A 453 -6.15 17.62 -27.56
N TYR A 454 -5.24 18.16 -28.37
CA TYR A 454 -4.96 17.62 -29.72
C TYR A 454 -4.42 16.17 -29.70
N LYS A 455 -3.73 15.76 -28.64
CA LYS A 455 -3.29 14.37 -28.46
C LYS A 455 -4.44 13.40 -28.17
N ASN A 456 -5.55 13.88 -27.60
CA ASN A 456 -6.69 13.07 -27.21
C ASN A 456 -7.84 13.23 -28.21
N ARG A 457 -8.03 12.23 -29.08
CA ARG A 457 -9.06 12.27 -30.13
C ARG A 457 -10.51 12.26 -29.62
N ASP A 458 -10.71 11.85 -28.37
CA ASP A 458 -12.04 11.73 -27.76
C ASP A 458 -12.48 13.00 -27.03
N PHE A 459 -11.69 14.08 -27.08
CA PHE A 459 -12.04 15.34 -26.41
C PHE A 459 -13.13 16.09 -27.18
N THR A 460 -14.27 16.34 -26.55
CA THR A 460 -15.45 16.90 -27.22
C THR A 460 -15.59 18.41 -27.02
N VAL A 461 -16.47 19.04 -27.80
CA VAL A 461 -16.86 20.45 -27.62
C VAL A 461 -17.55 20.65 -26.26
N GLU A 462 -18.30 19.67 -25.76
CA GLU A 462 -18.92 19.73 -24.43
C GLU A 462 -17.86 19.77 -23.32
N ASP A 463 -16.75 19.04 -23.47
CA ASP A 463 -15.62 19.09 -22.53
C ASP A 463 -14.91 20.45 -22.56
N LEU A 464 -14.78 21.08 -23.73
CA LEU A 464 -14.26 22.46 -23.86
C LEU A 464 -15.17 23.46 -23.16
N ILE A 465 -16.49 23.35 -23.35
CA ILE A 465 -17.48 24.19 -22.68
C ILE A 465 -17.40 24.01 -21.16
N PHE A 466 -17.20 22.78 -20.67
CA PHE A 466 -16.97 22.51 -19.26
C PHE A 466 -15.73 23.27 -18.75
N VAL A 467 -14.60 23.22 -19.47
CA VAL A 467 -13.38 23.96 -19.08
C VAL A 467 -13.61 25.47 -19.08
N LEU A 468 -14.28 26.00 -20.09
CA LEU A 468 -14.60 27.44 -20.21
C LEU A 468 -15.51 27.93 -19.09
N ARG A 469 -16.48 27.12 -18.67
CA ARG A 469 -17.39 27.46 -17.57
C ARG A 469 -16.65 27.58 -16.24
N GLU A 470 -15.70 26.70 -15.98
CA GLU A 470 -14.96 26.65 -14.72
C GLU A 470 -13.76 27.64 -14.70
N CYS A 471 -13.19 27.99 -15.85
CA CYS A 471 -12.02 28.87 -15.95
C CYS A 471 -12.11 29.84 -17.16
N PRO A 472 -13.05 30.81 -17.14
CA PRO A 472 -13.17 31.78 -18.22
C PRO A 472 -11.99 32.76 -18.16
N SER A 473 -11.16 32.79 -19.21
CA SER A 473 -10.02 33.72 -19.31
C SER A 473 -9.77 34.12 -20.76
N LEU A 474 -9.41 35.39 -20.97
CA LEU A 474 -9.17 35.93 -22.32
C LEU A 474 -8.05 35.16 -23.05
N SER A 475 -6.97 34.82 -22.34
CA SER A 475 -5.87 34.02 -22.90
C SER A 475 -6.32 32.64 -23.39
N LEU A 476 -7.21 31.97 -22.64
CA LEU A 476 -7.75 30.68 -23.07
C LEU A 476 -8.65 30.83 -24.30
N LEU A 477 -9.47 31.88 -24.35
CA LEU A 477 -10.36 32.13 -25.50
C LEU A 477 -9.56 32.37 -26.79
N GLU A 478 -8.46 33.13 -26.70
CA GLU A 478 -7.54 33.34 -27.81
C GLU A 478 -6.92 32.03 -28.30
N ASP A 479 -6.38 31.25 -27.37
CA ASP A 479 -5.74 29.98 -27.67
C ASP A 479 -6.72 28.93 -28.27
N LEU A 480 -8.01 28.99 -27.91
CA LEU A 480 -9.03 28.12 -28.49
C LEU A 480 -9.51 28.55 -29.88
N THR A 481 -9.41 29.84 -30.20
CA THR A 481 -9.91 30.44 -31.45
C THR A 481 -8.82 30.61 -32.51
N GLN A 482 -7.55 30.48 -32.14
CA GLN A 482 -6.42 30.56 -33.06
C GLN A 482 -5.84 29.17 -33.40
N PRO A 483 -5.24 29.01 -34.60
CA PRO A 483 -4.56 27.77 -34.96
C PRO A 483 -3.28 27.58 -34.13
N TYR A 484 -3.05 26.36 -33.62
CA TYR A 484 -1.90 26.03 -32.79
C TYR A 484 -1.08 24.88 -33.37
N GLY A 485 0.22 25.10 -33.59
CA GLY A 485 1.16 24.04 -34.00
C GLY A 485 0.81 23.35 -35.33
N GLY A 486 0.13 24.04 -36.24
CA GLY A 486 -0.33 23.48 -37.53
C GLY A 486 -1.70 22.78 -37.47
N ASN A 487 -2.34 22.74 -36.29
CA ASN A 487 -3.72 22.28 -36.14
C ASN A 487 -4.72 23.45 -36.29
N PRO A 488 -5.94 23.20 -36.80
CA PRO A 488 -6.99 24.20 -36.86
C PRO A 488 -7.46 24.62 -35.46
N ALA A 489 -8.04 25.81 -35.37
CA ALA A 489 -8.67 26.30 -34.14
C ALA A 489 -9.73 25.30 -33.63
N LEU A 490 -9.82 25.16 -32.31
CA LEU A 490 -10.74 24.20 -31.68
C LEU A 490 -12.20 24.68 -31.72
N LEU A 491 -12.41 25.99 -31.64
CA LEU A 491 -13.72 26.62 -31.65
C LEU A 491 -13.68 27.88 -32.52
N SER A 492 -14.84 28.23 -33.11
CA SER A 492 -14.97 29.49 -33.83
C SER A 492 -15.25 30.65 -32.88
N VAL A 493 -14.88 31.85 -33.30
CA VAL A 493 -15.06 33.08 -32.51
C VAL A 493 -16.54 33.38 -32.31
N GLY A 494 -17.38 33.24 -33.34
CA GLY A 494 -18.81 33.49 -33.24
C GLY A 494 -19.50 32.49 -32.31
N PHE A 495 -19.11 31.21 -32.34
CA PHE A 495 -19.65 30.22 -31.41
C PHE A 495 -19.31 30.57 -29.95
N ILE A 496 -18.04 30.90 -29.67
CA ILE A 496 -17.60 31.32 -28.34
C ILE A 496 -18.30 32.60 -27.88
N CYS A 497 -18.42 33.61 -28.75
CA CYS A 497 -19.08 34.86 -28.41
C CYS A 497 -20.56 34.63 -28.09
N HIS A 498 -21.26 33.84 -28.91
CA HIS A 498 -22.65 33.48 -28.67
C HIS A 498 -22.84 32.73 -27.34
N TYR A 499 -21.97 31.76 -27.06
CA TYR A 499 -21.93 31.05 -25.78
C TYR A 499 -21.71 31.99 -24.58
N LEU A 500 -20.70 32.86 -24.65
CA LEU A 500 -20.36 33.79 -23.56
C LEU A 500 -21.48 34.81 -23.31
N LEU A 501 -22.12 35.31 -24.37
CA LEU A 501 -23.28 36.19 -24.26
C LEU A 501 -24.46 35.49 -23.58
N SER A 502 -24.70 34.22 -23.91
CA SER A 502 -25.76 33.40 -23.29
C SER A 502 -25.44 33.03 -21.84
N ALA A 503 -24.15 32.87 -21.51
CA ALA A 503 -23.67 32.55 -20.17
C ALA A 503 -23.57 33.78 -19.24
N GLY A 504 -23.85 34.99 -19.73
CA GLY A 504 -23.74 36.24 -18.96
C GLY A 504 -22.30 36.75 -18.79
N LEU A 505 -21.34 36.21 -19.53
CA LEU A 505 -19.93 36.62 -19.56
C LEU A 505 -19.64 37.55 -20.75
N GLU A 506 -20.51 38.55 -20.94
CA GLU A 506 -20.50 39.42 -22.12
C GLU A 506 -19.19 40.22 -22.26
N ASP A 507 -18.58 40.65 -21.15
CA ASP A 507 -17.34 41.43 -21.17
C ASP A 507 -16.17 40.68 -21.82
N LEU A 508 -16.06 39.38 -21.59
CA LEU A 508 -15.01 38.54 -22.20
C LEU A 508 -15.24 38.36 -23.70
N ALA A 509 -16.49 38.22 -24.12
CA ALA A 509 -16.84 38.15 -25.55
C ALA A 509 -16.43 39.44 -26.27
N PHE A 510 -16.75 40.60 -25.68
CA PHE A 510 -16.39 41.87 -26.29
C PHE A 510 -14.88 42.14 -26.25
N GLN A 511 -14.16 41.76 -25.18
CA GLN A 511 -12.70 41.87 -25.13
C GLN A 511 -12.02 41.04 -26.23
N LEU A 512 -12.53 39.83 -26.49
CA LEU A 512 -12.04 38.99 -27.58
C LEU A 512 -12.26 39.67 -28.94
N LEU A 513 -13.47 40.19 -29.19
CA LEU A 513 -13.81 40.88 -30.44
C LEU A 513 -13.01 42.18 -30.63
N GLU A 514 -12.79 42.95 -29.57
CA GLU A 514 -11.94 44.15 -29.62
C GLU A 514 -10.51 43.83 -29.98
N LYS A 515 -9.96 42.76 -29.39
CA LYS A 515 -8.60 42.34 -29.70
C LYS A 515 -8.45 41.94 -31.16
N ILE A 516 -9.36 41.12 -31.67
CA ILE A 516 -9.40 40.73 -33.10
C ILE A 516 -9.55 41.96 -34.00
N TYR A 517 -10.38 42.93 -33.59
CA TYR A 517 -10.54 44.18 -34.33
C TYR A 517 -9.24 45.01 -34.34
N THR A 518 -8.45 44.99 -33.26
CA THR A 518 -7.16 45.69 -33.19
C THR A 518 -6.00 44.96 -33.88
N ASP A 519 -6.09 43.64 -34.08
CA ASP A 519 -5.01 42.82 -34.66
C ASP A 519 -4.78 43.08 -36.16
N GLY A 520 -5.72 43.70 -36.87
CA GLY A 520 -5.48 44.19 -38.24
C GLY A 520 -6.74 44.62 -39.00
N GLN A 521 -6.56 45.48 -40.00
CA GLN A 521 -7.65 45.86 -40.92
C GLN A 521 -8.16 44.62 -41.67
N GLY A 522 -9.41 44.24 -41.42
CA GLY A 522 -10.06 43.09 -42.05
C GLY A 522 -9.93 41.77 -41.29
N ALA A 523 -9.25 41.71 -40.14
CA ALA A 523 -9.17 40.50 -39.33
C ALA A 523 -10.56 40.03 -38.85
N LEU A 524 -11.36 40.96 -38.30
CA LEU A 524 -12.75 40.68 -37.92
C LEU A 524 -13.60 40.20 -39.10
N GLN A 525 -13.38 40.77 -40.30
CA GLN A 525 -14.11 40.36 -41.50
C GLN A 525 -13.76 38.92 -41.90
N GLN A 526 -12.47 38.57 -41.90
CA GLN A 526 -12.01 37.19 -42.17
C GLN A 526 -12.55 36.21 -41.13
N THR A 527 -12.50 36.56 -39.85
CA THR A 527 -13.03 35.71 -38.77
C THR A 527 -14.52 35.38 -38.97
N ILE A 528 -15.34 36.35 -39.38
CA ILE A 528 -16.77 36.13 -39.63
C ILE A 528 -16.99 35.24 -40.87
N LEU A 529 -16.19 35.42 -41.92
CA LEU A 529 -16.31 34.66 -43.17
C LEU A 529 -15.84 33.20 -43.01
N ASP A 530 -14.81 32.97 -42.20
CA ASP A 530 -14.24 31.65 -41.93
C ASP A 530 -14.98 30.90 -40.78
N ASP A 531 -16.02 31.50 -40.21
CA ASP A 531 -16.76 30.93 -39.09
C ASP A 531 -17.74 29.83 -39.54
N VAL A 532 -17.31 28.58 -39.38
CA VAL A 532 -18.12 27.40 -39.73
C VAL A 532 -19.18 27.07 -38.67
N MET A 533 -19.02 27.53 -37.41
CA MET A 533 -19.86 27.11 -36.28
C MET A 533 -20.87 28.18 -35.83
N CYS A 534 -20.83 29.38 -36.40
CA CYS A 534 -21.77 30.47 -36.12
C CYS A 534 -22.46 30.95 -37.41
N SER A 535 -23.79 31.01 -37.40
CA SER A 535 -24.57 31.48 -38.55
C SER A 535 -24.54 33.01 -38.66
N ALA A 536 -24.94 33.54 -39.83
CA ALA A 536 -25.15 34.98 -40.01
C ALA A 536 -26.16 35.57 -39.01
N GLU A 537 -27.17 34.78 -38.59
CA GLU A 537 -28.12 35.14 -37.52
C GLU A 537 -27.44 35.19 -36.15
N GLY A 538 -26.52 34.26 -35.85
CA GLY A 538 -25.74 34.30 -34.61
C GLY A 538 -24.86 35.54 -34.54
N TRP A 539 -24.21 35.91 -35.65
CA TRP A 539 -23.43 37.14 -35.75
C TRP A 539 -24.30 38.41 -35.69
N SER A 540 -25.52 38.40 -36.22
CA SER A 540 -26.44 39.53 -36.10
C SER A 540 -26.92 39.72 -34.65
N GLU A 541 -27.14 38.64 -33.91
CA GLU A 541 -27.42 38.69 -32.47
C GLU A 541 -26.23 39.28 -31.69
N ILE A 542 -24.99 38.83 -31.98
CA ILE A 542 -23.77 39.39 -31.38
C ILE A 542 -23.68 40.91 -31.67
N ALA A 543 -23.95 41.34 -32.90
CA ALA A 543 -23.95 42.74 -33.27
C ALA A 543 -25.02 43.56 -32.52
N ALA A 544 -26.24 43.02 -32.38
CA ALA A 544 -27.31 43.66 -31.61
C ALA A 544 -26.91 43.83 -30.13
N ARG A 545 -26.24 42.84 -29.54
CA ARG A 545 -25.73 42.92 -28.16
C ARG A 545 -24.59 43.94 -28.02
N CYS A 546 -23.73 44.09 -29.04
CA CYS A 546 -22.71 45.14 -29.08
C CYS A 546 -23.33 46.56 -29.10
N VAL A 547 -24.44 46.77 -29.84
CA VAL A 547 -25.16 48.05 -29.86
C VAL A 547 -25.76 48.37 -28.49
N GLN A 548 -26.39 47.38 -27.84
CA GLN A 548 -26.99 47.54 -26.51
C GLN A 548 -25.98 47.92 -25.42
N ARG A 549 -24.71 47.52 -25.57
CA ARG A 549 -23.62 47.76 -24.61
C ARG A 549 -22.69 48.90 -25.00
N GLU A 550 -23.15 49.82 -25.86
CA GLU A 550 -22.42 51.02 -26.28
C GLU A 550 -21.07 50.74 -26.99
N ARG A 551 -20.95 49.62 -27.73
CA ARG A 551 -19.78 49.30 -28.57
C ARG A 551 -20.13 49.39 -30.07
N PRO A 552 -20.45 50.58 -30.60
CA PRO A 552 -20.98 50.75 -31.96
C PRO A 552 -19.95 50.41 -33.06
N GLN A 553 -18.66 50.56 -32.79
CA GLN A 553 -17.59 50.28 -33.78
C GLN A 553 -17.52 48.79 -34.13
N LEU A 554 -17.63 47.91 -33.14
CA LEU A 554 -17.69 46.46 -33.35
C LEU A 554 -18.97 46.05 -34.06
N ALA A 555 -20.12 46.60 -33.62
CA ALA A 555 -21.41 46.34 -34.25
C ALA A 555 -21.41 46.73 -35.73
N GLN A 556 -20.88 47.91 -36.06
CA GLN A 556 -20.77 48.38 -37.44
C GLN A 556 -19.83 47.49 -38.27
N GLY A 557 -18.71 47.04 -37.69
CA GLY A 557 -17.80 46.09 -38.32
C GLY A 557 -18.47 44.76 -38.68
N ILE A 558 -19.24 44.19 -37.75
CA ILE A 558 -19.97 42.93 -37.96
C ILE A 558 -21.09 43.13 -39.00
N ILE A 559 -21.93 44.15 -38.83
CA ILE A 559 -23.07 44.41 -39.73
C ILE A 559 -22.59 44.68 -41.17
N SER A 560 -21.54 45.48 -41.35
CA SER A 560 -20.98 45.77 -42.68
C SER A 560 -20.43 44.51 -43.35
N THR A 561 -19.82 43.60 -42.58
CA THR A 561 -19.34 42.30 -43.08
C THR A 561 -20.50 41.43 -43.53
N LEU A 562 -21.55 41.30 -42.71
CA LEU A 562 -22.73 40.50 -43.05
C LEU A 562 -23.44 41.01 -44.31
N LEU A 563 -23.58 42.33 -44.46
CA LEU A 563 -24.20 42.95 -45.64
C LEU A 563 -23.39 42.81 -46.92
N SER A 564 -22.09 42.55 -46.82
CA SER A 564 -21.22 42.33 -47.98
C SER A 564 -21.35 40.91 -48.57
N GLN A 565 -22.05 39.99 -47.90
CA GLN A 565 -22.24 38.62 -48.38
C GLN A 565 -23.35 38.51 -49.44
N PRO A 566 -23.17 37.69 -50.50
CA PRO A 566 -24.17 37.52 -51.55
C PRO A 566 -25.44 36.85 -51.00
N GLY A 567 -26.55 37.60 -50.98
CA GLY A 567 -27.85 37.14 -50.45
C GLY A 567 -28.30 37.82 -49.15
N ALA A 568 -27.49 38.73 -48.57
CA ALA A 568 -27.84 39.46 -47.37
C ALA A 568 -28.88 40.57 -47.66
N MET A 569 -30.12 40.39 -47.17
CA MET A 569 -31.16 41.42 -47.15
C MET A 569 -31.26 42.02 -45.75
N CYS A 570 -31.09 43.34 -45.63
CA CYS A 570 -31.42 44.06 -44.41
C CYS A 570 -32.95 44.15 -44.33
N LEU A 571 -33.60 43.30 -43.53
CA LEU A 571 -34.98 43.57 -43.12
C LEU A 571 -34.93 44.61 -42.00
N PRO A 572 -35.56 45.79 -42.17
CA PRO A 572 -35.68 46.74 -41.08
C PRO A 572 -36.51 46.08 -39.97
N GLN A 573 -35.89 45.88 -38.82
CA GLN A 573 -36.60 45.44 -37.63
C GLN A 573 -37.52 46.58 -37.19
N GLU A 574 -38.81 46.24 -37.06
CA GLU A 574 -39.93 47.10 -36.65
C GLU A 574 -40.64 47.91 -37.76
N GLN A 575 -41.29 47.24 -38.72
CA GLN A 575 -42.66 47.60 -39.17
C GLN A 575 -43.23 46.70 -40.31
N GLU A 576 -42.41 45.92 -41.02
CA GLU A 576 -42.87 45.22 -42.23
C GLU A 576 -43.24 43.73 -42.06
N SER A 577 -43.00 43.12 -40.89
CA SER A 577 -43.46 41.74 -40.63
C SER A 577 -44.98 41.61 -40.63
N ALA A 578 -45.72 42.70 -40.44
CA ALA A 578 -47.18 42.73 -40.51
C ALA A 578 -47.74 42.80 -41.95
N LYS A 579 -46.96 43.28 -42.93
CA LYS A 579 -47.44 43.46 -44.32
C LYS A 579 -47.11 42.29 -45.26
N LEU A 580 -46.13 41.46 -44.91
CA LEU A 580 -45.77 40.29 -45.72
C LEU A 580 -46.75 39.11 -45.60
N MET A 581 -47.62 39.09 -44.57
CA MET A 581 -48.69 38.09 -44.46
C MET A 581 -49.96 38.41 -45.28
N GLU A 582 -50.12 39.62 -45.81
CA GLU A 582 -51.31 39.99 -46.60
C GLU A 582 -51.20 39.65 -48.09
N HIS A 583 -50.00 39.31 -48.60
CA HIS A 583 -49.77 39.04 -50.02
C HIS A 583 -49.63 37.56 -50.40
N VAL A 584 -49.82 36.63 -49.46
CA VAL A 584 -49.82 35.17 -49.72
C VAL A 584 -51.24 34.58 -49.75
N PHE A 585 -52.27 35.38 -49.44
CA PHE A 585 -53.68 35.02 -49.59
C PHE A 585 -54.46 36.08 -50.37
N MET A 586 -54.16 36.24 -51.67
CA MET A 586 -55.09 36.80 -52.66
C MET A 586 -54.93 36.09 -53.99
#